data_AF-A0A839JGC3-F1
#
_entry.id   AF-A0A839JGC3-F1
#
_cell.length_a   1.000
_cell.length_b   1.000
_cell.length_c   1.000
_cell.angle_alpha   90.00
_cell.angle_beta   90.00
_cell.angle_gamma   90.00
#
_symmetry.space_group_name_H-M   'P 1'
#
loop_
_entity.id
_entity.type
_entity.pdbx_description
1 polymer ?
#
loop_
_entity_poly.entity_id
_entity_poly.type
_entity_poly.pdbx_seq_one_letter_code
_entity_poly.pdbx_strand_id
1 'polypeptide(L)'
;MFFTRSRPYKSNDQATIESKNGHLVRRYGFYHRYDTPAELDLLTQLWPLVNDRLNFFTPTKKPIGYGTDKLGRRKRLYDQPRSPYRRLLEAGVLSPAQEHELAAYKATLKPTRIARQITELQAELTRLAATKTRRLEDQLTWRAPDIKALKIRAG
;
A
#
# COMPACT_ATOMS: atom_id res chain seq x y z
N MET A 1 -10.76 18.35 -4.33
CA MET A 1 -11.10 17.56 -3.13
C MET A 1 -9.98 17.70 -2.11
N PHE A 2 -10.24 18.26 -0.94
CA PHE A 2 -9.24 18.44 0.11
C PHE A 2 -9.29 17.25 1.08
N PHE A 3 -8.24 16.43 1.11
CA PHE A 3 -8.05 15.40 2.13
C PHE A 3 -7.30 16.01 3.32
N THR A 4 -8.04 16.37 4.38
CA THR A 4 -7.43 16.77 5.66
C THR A 4 -6.97 15.50 6.39
N ARG A 5 -5.65 15.30 6.53
CA ARG A 5 -5.12 14.26 7.43
C ARG A 5 -5.52 14.59 8.86
N SER A 6 -6.16 13.65 9.56
CA SER A 6 -6.38 13.75 11.00
C SER A 6 -5.07 13.51 11.75
N ARG A 7 -4.94 14.11 12.93
CA ARG A 7 -3.70 14.17 13.73
C ARG A 7 -3.26 12.78 14.22
N PRO A 8 -1.95 12.59 14.51
CA PRO A 8 -1.44 11.35 15.09
C PRO A 8 -2.19 10.98 16.38
N TYR A 9 -2.47 9.67 16.57
CA TYR A 9 -3.08 9.06 17.76
C TYR A 9 -4.59 9.27 18.02
N LYS A 10 -5.39 9.69 17.02
CA LYS A 10 -6.86 9.55 17.11
C LYS A 10 -7.35 8.37 16.27
N SER A 11 -8.00 7.40 16.94
CA SER A 11 -8.63 6.24 16.31
C SER A 11 -9.93 6.62 15.59
N ASN A 12 -9.82 7.38 14.50
CA ASN A 12 -10.89 7.60 13.53
C ASN A 12 -10.44 7.20 12.11
N ASP A 13 -9.42 6.35 12.02
CA ASP A 13 -8.96 5.84 10.74
C ASP A 13 -9.96 4.81 10.22
N GLN A 14 -10.48 5.04 9.02
CA GLN A 14 -11.36 4.06 8.39
C GLN A 14 -10.56 2.78 8.13
N ALA A 15 -10.94 1.68 8.78
CA ALA A 15 -10.24 0.39 8.69
C ALA A 15 -10.02 -0.11 7.25
N THR A 16 -10.89 0.27 6.32
CA THR A 16 -10.75 -0.07 4.89
C THR A 16 -9.65 0.75 4.21
N ILE A 17 -9.51 2.03 4.59
CA ILE A 17 -8.44 2.90 4.13
C ILE A 17 -7.10 2.43 4.70
N GLU A 18 -7.03 2.08 5.99
CA GLU A 18 -5.79 1.57 6.59
C GLU A 18 -5.38 0.21 6.04
N SER A 19 -6.33 -0.67 5.74
CA SER A 19 -6.04 -1.93 5.06
C SER A 19 -5.42 -1.71 3.67
N LYS A 20 -5.94 -0.74 2.90
CA LYS A 20 -5.37 -0.35 1.61
C LYS A 20 -4.02 0.35 1.75
N ASN A 21 -3.86 1.21 2.77
CA ASN A 21 -2.61 1.88 3.07
C ASN A 21 -1.51 0.86 3.39
N GLY A 22 -1.81 -0.17 4.18
CA GLY A 22 -0.88 -1.26 4.46
C GLY A 22 -0.56 -2.13 3.24
N HIS A 23 -1.59 -2.60 2.53
CA HIS A 23 -1.43 -3.57 1.45
C HIS A 23 -0.86 -2.98 0.16
N LEU A 24 -1.13 -1.71 -0.14
CA LEU A 24 -0.73 -1.04 -1.39
C LEU A 24 0.29 0.05 -1.11
N VAL A 25 -0.11 1.11 -0.41
CA VAL A 25 0.70 2.34 -0.31
C VAL A 25 2.04 2.08 0.39
N ARG A 26 2.02 1.46 1.56
CA ARG A 26 3.23 1.17 2.35
C ARG A 26 4.04 0.02 1.77
N ARG A 27 3.39 -0.96 1.13
CA ARG A 27 4.07 -2.08 0.47
C ARG A 27 4.91 -1.62 -0.73
N TYR A 28 4.39 -0.69 -1.54
CA TYR A 28 5.08 -0.25 -2.76
C TYR A 28 5.80 1.10 -2.61
N GLY A 29 5.26 2.02 -1.80
CA GLY A 29 5.84 3.34 -1.55
C GLY A 29 6.73 3.43 -0.30
N PHE A 30 6.87 2.35 0.47
CA PHE A 30 7.63 2.32 1.73
C PHE A 30 7.13 3.33 2.79
N TYR A 31 7.95 3.56 3.82
CA TYR A 31 7.68 4.46 4.95
C TYR A 31 8.48 5.76 4.89
N HIS A 32 9.23 5.99 3.80
CA HIS A 32 10.05 7.18 3.67
C HIS A 32 9.22 8.45 3.53
N ARG A 33 9.80 9.57 3.94
CA ARG A 33 9.21 10.89 3.71
C ARG A 33 9.54 11.34 2.30
N TYR A 34 8.54 11.63 1.48
CA TYR A 34 8.69 12.23 0.15
C TYR A 34 8.19 13.67 0.20
N ASP A 35 9.07 14.62 -0.08
CA ASP A 35 8.80 16.06 0.06
C ASP A 35 9.48 16.92 -1.01
N THR A 36 9.95 16.28 -2.09
CA THR A 36 10.52 16.96 -3.26
C THR A 36 9.69 16.68 -4.51
N PRO A 37 9.70 17.59 -5.51
CA PRO A 37 9.02 17.36 -6.78
C PRO A 37 9.51 16.10 -7.50
N ALA A 38 10.82 15.82 -7.48
CA ALA A 38 11.39 14.63 -8.13
C ALA A 38 10.83 13.32 -7.56
N GLU A 39 10.61 13.24 -6.25
CA GLU A 39 10.00 12.05 -5.62
C GLU A 39 8.53 11.92 -5.97
N LEU A 40 7.81 13.05 -6.06
CA LEU A 40 6.42 13.06 -6.52
C LEU A 40 6.30 12.54 -7.96
N ASP A 41 7.22 12.92 -8.83
CA ASP A 41 7.24 12.45 -10.23
C ASP A 41 7.49 10.94 -10.31
N LEU A 42 8.39 10.40 -9.47
CA LEU A 42 8.64 8.96 -9.38
C LEU A 42 7.43 8.20 -8.84
N LEU A 43 6.76 8.72 -7.81
CA LEU A 43 5.51 8.14 -7.29
C LEU A 43 4.41 8.15 -8.34
N THR A 44 4.31 9.24 -9.12
CA THR A 44 3.33 9.37 -10.21
C THR A 44 3.57 8.32 -11.31
N GLN A 45 4.82 7.96 -11.58
CA GLN A 45 5.16 6.86 -12.49
C GLN A 45 4.90 5.48 -11.86
N LEU A 46 5.12 5.33 -10.55
CA LEU A 46 4.97 4.06 -9.83
C LEU A 46 3.51 3.61 -9.76
N TRP A 47 2.57 4.51 -9.45
CA TRP A 47 1.20 4.12 -9.12
C TRP A 47 0.42 3.44 -10.26
N PRO A 48 0.49 3.91 -11.53
CA PRO A 48 -0.14 3.20 -12.64
C PRO A 48 0.35 1.76 -12.77
N LEU A 49 1.66 1.52 -12.64
CA LEU A 49 2.26 0.18 -12.72
C LEU A 49 1.77 -0.74 -11.59
N VAL A 50 1.70 -0.22 -10.37
CA VAL A 50 1.16 -0.96 -9.22
C VAL A 50 -0.31 -1.28 -9.41
N ASN A 51 -1.10 -0.32 -9.92
CA ASN A 51 -2.51 -0.53 -10.22
C ASN A 51 -2.72 -1.60 -11.28
N ASP A 52 -1.97 -1.57 -12.38
CA ASP A 52 -2.02 -2.59 -13.43
C ASP A 52 -1.67 -3.98 -12.88
N ARG A 53 -0.59 -4.07 -12.10
CA ARG A 53 -0.19 -5.31 -11.44
C ARG A 53 -1.29 -5.87 -10.54
N LEU A 54 -1.89 -5.03 -9.70
CA LEU A 54 -2.88 -5.47 -8.72
C LEU A 54 -4.22 -5.81 -9.36
N ASN A 55 -4.65 -5.04 -10.36
CA ASN A 55 -5.97 -5.22 -10.99
C ASN A 55 -5.98 -6.36 -12.00
N PHE A 56 -4.94 -6.49 -12.83
CA PHE A 56 -4.94 -7.47 -13.92
C PHE A 56 -4.29 -8.80 -13.55
N PHE A 57 -3.25 -8.77 -12.70
CA PHE A 57 -2.35 -9.92 -12.53
C PHE A 57 -2.28 -10.50 -11.11
N THR A 58 -2.82 -9.82 -10.09
CA THR A 58 -2.71 -10.29 -8.70
C THR A 58 -4.00 -10.97 -8.25
N PRO A 59 -4.01 -12.30 -8.04
CA PRO A 59 -5.18 -12.98 -7.49
C PRO A 59 -5.44 -12.54 -6.06
N THR A 60 -6.70 -12.27 -5.74
CA THR A 60 -7.15 -11.97 -4.37
C THR A 60 -8.21 -12.97 -3.94
N LYS A 61 -8.23 -13.30 -2.65
CA LYS A 61 -9.30 -14.07 -2.02
C LYS A 61 -10.32 -13.12 -1.40
N LYS A 62 -11.60 -13.44 -1.53
CA LYS A 62 -12.71 -12.71 -0.91
C LYS A 62 -13.45 -13.62 0.06
N PRO A 63 -13.88 -13.11 1.22
CA PRO A 63 -14.66 -13.89 2.15
C PRO A 63 -16.03 -14.20 1.54
N ILE A 64 -16.44 -15.48 1.56
CA ILE A 64 -17.73 -15.95 1.02
C ILE A 64 -18.70 -16.41 2.11
N GLY A 65 -18.22 -16.49 3.36
CA GLY A 65 -19.06 -16.89 4.47
C GLY A 65 -18.25 -17.29 5.69
N TYR A 66 -18.91 -18.01 6.58
CA TYR A 66 -18.33 -18.54 7.80
C TYR A 66 -18.65 -20.03 7.90
N GLY A 67 -17.68 -20.78 8.42
CA GLY A 67 -17.84 -22.17 8.81
C GLY A 67 -17.29 -22.37 10.22
N THR A 68 -17.12 -23.62 10.59
CA THR A 68 -16.62 -24.03 11.90
C THR A 68 -15.32 -24.80 11.71
N ASP A 69 -14.30 -24.52 12.52
CA ASP A 69 -13.08 -25.31 12.54
C ASP A 69 -13.26 -26.64 13.31
N LYS A 70 -12.22 -27.48 13.33
CA LYS A 70 -12.25 -28.78 14.02
C LYS A 70 -12.53 -28.68 15.52
N LEU A 71 -12.37 -27.50 16.13
CA LEU A 71 -12.56 -27.23 17.56
C LEU A 71 -13.87 -26.49 17.84
N GLY A 72 -14.78 -26.39 16.86
CA GLY A 72 -16.05 -25.70 17.05
C GLY A 72 -15.98 -24.17 16.91
N ARG A 73 -14.83 -23.59 16.55
CA ARG A 73 -14.66 -22.13 16.47
C ARG A 73 -15.06 -21.59 15.11
N ARG A 74 -15.71 -20.43 15.10
CA ARG A 74 -16.13 -19.74 13.87
C ARG A 74 -14.89 -19.35 13.04
N LYS A 75 -14.84 -19.81 11.79
CA LYS A 75 -13.75 -19.55 10.84
C LYS A 75 -14.31 -18.90 9.57
N ARG A 76 -13.58 -17.93 9.03
CA ARG A 76 -13.94 -17.30 7.75
C ARG A 76 -13.58 -18.20 6.57
N LEU A 77 -14.54 -18.40 5.66
CA LEU A 77 -14.35 -19.14 4.41
C LEU A 77 -14.06 -18.16 3.29
N TYR A 78 -13.15 -18.55 2.39
CA TYR A 78 -12.70 -17.74 1.28
C TYR A 78 -12.92 -18.48 -0.03
N ASP A 79 -13.15 -17.72 -1.09
CA ASP A 79 -13.20 -18.27 -2.44
C ASP A 79 -11.81 -18.65 -3.00
N GLN A 80 -11.85 -19.23 -4.19
CA GLN A 80 -10.65 -19.44 -4.99
C GLN A 80 -10.06 -18.10 -5.43
N PRO A 81 -8.72 -17.93 -5.35
CA PRO A 81 -8.05 -16.70 -5.77
C PRO A 81 -8.38 -16.33 -7.22
N ARG A 82 -8.85 -15.10 -7.40
CA ARG A 82 -9.12 -14.51 -8.73
C ARG A 82 -8.67 -13.05 -8.76
N SER A 83 -8.11 -12.61 -9.88
CA SER A 83 -7.72 -11.19 -10.04
C SER A 83 -8.96 -10.30 -10.12
N PRO A 84 -8.87 -9.02 -9.71
CA PRO A 84 -9.97 -8.06 -9.89
C PRO A 84 -10.50 -8.01 -11.32
N TYR A 85 -9.63 -8.05 -12.33
CA TYR A 85 -10.00 -8.16 -13.75
C TYR A 85 -10.91 -9.36 -14.03
N ARG A 86 -10.54 -10.57 -13.56
CA ARG A 86 -11.36 -11.78 -13.77
C ARG A 86 -12.72 -11.67 -13.06
N ARG A 87 -12.74 -11.13 -11.84
CA ARG A 87 -13.98 -10.93 -11.08
C ARG A 87 -14.90 -9.94 -11.78
N LEU A 88 -14.36 -8.89 -12.39
CA LEU A 88 -15.14 -7.89 -13.11
C LEU A 88 -15.81 -8.49 -14.36
N LEU A 89 -15.09 -9.32 -15.12
CA LEU A 89 -15.66 -10.06 -16.25
C LEU A 89 -16.77 -11.03 -15.79
N GLU A 90 -16.50 -11.81 -14.74
CA GLU A 90 -17.46 -12.77 -14.19
C GLU A 90 -18.71 -12.13 -13.57
N ALA A 91 -18.65 -10.84 -13.22
CA ALA A 91 -19.79 -10.12 -12.67
C ALA A 91 -20.89 -9.82 -13.71
N GLY A 92 -20.57 -9.89 -15.01
CA GLY A 92 -21.55 -9.66 -16.09
C GLY A 92 -22.12 -8.24 -16.14
N VAL A 93 -21.44 -7.26 -15.53
CA VAL A 93 -21.89 -5.86 -15.47
C VAL A 93 -21.33 -5.00 -16.60
N LEU A 94 -20.45 -5.56 -17.43
CA LEU A 94 -19.79 -4.85 -18.52
C LEU A 94 -20.53 -5.06 -19.85
N SER A 95 -20.53 -4.02 -20.68
CA SER A 95 -20.92 -4.17 -22.08
C SER A 95 -19.83 -4.91 -22.87
N PRO A 96 -20.17 -5.54 -24.01
CA PRO A 96 -19.18 -6.20 -24.87
C PRO A 96 -18.03 -5.26 -25.30
N ALA A 97 -18.31 -3.98 -25.52
CA ALA A 97 -17.30 -2.98 -25.85
C ALA A 97 -16.29 -2.76 -24.70
N GLN A 98 -16.77 -2.68 -23.45
CA GLN A 98 -15.91 -2.52 -22.28
C GLN A 98 -15.06 -3.77 -22.01
N GLU A 99 -15.62 -4.97 -22.22
CA GLU A 99 -14.83 -6.21 -22.12
C GLU A 99 -13.70 -6.25 -23.15
N HIS A 100 -13.99 -5.86 -24.39
CA HIS A 100 -13.01 -5.79 -25.46
C HIS A 100 -11.91 -4.75 -25.16
N GLU A 101 -12.29 -3.56 -24.68
CA GLU A 101 -11.34 -2.51 -24.28
C GLU A 101 -10.39 -3.00 -23.18
N LEU A 102 -10.93 -3.63 -22.13
CA LEU A 102 -10.11 -4.16 -21.03
C LEU A 102 -9.22 -5.31 -21.48
N ALA A 103 -9.69 -6.17 -22.39
CA ALA A 103 -8.90 -7.26 -22.96
C ALA A 103 -7.76 -6.72 -23.82
N ALA A 104 -8.03 -5.73 -24.67
CA ALA A 104 -7.03 -5.06 -25.50
C ALA A 104 -5.99 -4.35 -24.63
N TYR A 105 -6.41 -3.60 -23.61
CA TYR A 105 -5.50 -2.96 -22.67
C TYR A 105 -4.63 -4.00 -21.95
N LYS A 106 -5.23 -5.07 -21.39
CA LYS A 106 -4.50 -6.14 -20.72
C LYS A 106 -3.47 -6.81 -21.65
N ALA A 107 -3.73 -6.93 -22.95
CA ALA A 107 -2.80 -7.49 -23.92
C ALA A 107 -1.53 -6.63 -24.11
N THR A 108 -1.61 -5.31 -23.88
CA THR A 108 -0.44 -4.41 -23.92
C THR A 108 0.48 -4.59 -22.71
N LEU A 109 -0.05 -5.09 -21.59
CA LEU A 109 0.65 -5.19 -20.32
C LEU A 109 1.57 -6.41 -20.26
N LYS A 110 2.83 -6.20 -19.89
CA LYS A 110 3.83 -7.26 -19.69
C LYS A 110 4.19 -7.38 -18.21
N PRO A 111 3.76 -8.46 -17.50
CA PRO A 111 3.96 -8.57 -16.04
C PRO A 111 5.42 -8.47 -15.59
N THR A 112 6.34 -9.07 -16.35
CA THR A 112 7.78 -9.02 -16.06
C THR A 112 8.35 -7.61 -16.22
N ARG A 113 7.93 -6.89 -17.26
CA ARG A 113 8.31 -5.49 -17.49
C ARG A 113 7.79 -4.60 -16.36
N ILE A 114 6.52 -4.76 -15.98
CA ILE A 114 5.89 -4.01 -14.88
C ILE A 114 6.66 -4.26 -13.58
N ALA A 115 6.97 -5.52 -13.26
CA ALA A 115 7.72 -5.86 -12.06
C ALA A 115 9.10 -5.18 -12.03
N ARG A 116 9.83 -5.22 -13.15
CA ARG A 116 11.15 -4.57 -13.27
C ARG A 116 11.05 -3.05 -13.06
N GLN A 117 10.11 -2.38 -13.74
CA GLN A 117 9.95 -0.93 -13.63
C GLN A 117 9.55 -0.50 -12.21
N ILE A 118 8.70 -1.27 -11.53
CA ILE A 118 8.38 -1.04 -10.12
C ILE A 118 9.65 -1.09 -9.28
N THR A 119 10.49 -2.12 -9.45
CA THR A 119 11.75 -2.26 -8.70
C THR A 119 12.72 -1.12 -8.97
N GLU A 120 12.87 -0.69 -10.23
CA GLU A 120 13.72 0.43 -10.61
C GLU A 120 13.27 1.74 -9.95
N LEU A 121 11.97 2.07 -10.03
CA LEU A 121 11.39 3.27 -9.40
C LEU A 121 11.51 3.23 -7.87
N GLN A 122 11.29 2.06 -7.26
CA GLN A 122 11.44 1.88 -5.82
C GLN A 122 12.88 2.08 -5.35
N ALA A 123 13.86 1.58 -6.12
CA ALA A 123 15.27 1.78 -5.82
C ALA A 123 15.63 3.27 -5.85
N GLU A 124 15.15 4.01 -6.85
CA GLU A 124 15.39 5.45 -6.97
C GLU A 124 14.70 6.25 -5.85
N LEU A 125 13.44 5.94 -5.53
CA LEU A 125 12.74 6.53 -4.39
C LEU A 125 13.50 6.30 -3.08
N THR A 126 14.04 5.09 -2.89
CA THR A 126 14.84 4.76 -1.70
C THR A 126 16.12 5.57 -1.67
N ARG A 127 16.81 5.69 -2.82
CA ARG A 127 18.05 6.47 -2.95
C ARG A 127 17.84 7.94 -2.58
N LEU A 128 16.76 8.57 -3.07
CA LEU A 128 16.44 9.96 -2.78
C LEU A 128 15.99 10.18 -1.33
N ALA A 129 15.25 9.23 -0.76
CA ALA A 129 14.59 9.43 0.53
C ALA A 129 15.34 8.88 1.76
N ALA A 130 16.28 7.95 1.59
CA ALA A 130 16.91 7.24 2.72
C ALA A 130 17.72 8.15 3.65
N THR A 131 18.51 9.09 3.12
CA THR A 131 19.40 9.92 3.94
C THR A 131 18.61 10.95 4.76
N LYS A 132 17.61 11.59 4.16
CA LYS A 132 16.76 12.56 4.87
C LYS A 132 15.87 11.90 5.90
N THR A 133 15.34 10.70 5.61
CA THR A 133 14.48 9.97 6.54
C THR A 133 15.29 9.55 7.76
N ARG A 134 16.50 8.99 7.57
CA ARG A 134 17.42 8.67 8.68
C ARG A 134 17.76 9.90 9.52
N ARG A 135 18.08 11.05 8.91
CA ARG A 135 18.36 12.28 9.65
C ARG A 135 17.18 12.74 10.51
N LEU A 136 15.96 12.66 9.98
CA LEU A 136 14.76 13.03 10.73
C LEU A 136 14.48 12.02 11.86
N GLU A 137 14.69 10.73 11.61
CA GLU A 137 14.61 9.69 12.64
C GLU A 137 15.60 9.96 13.77
N ASP A 138 16.87 10.25 13.46
CA ASP A 138 17.90 10.58 14.45
C ASP A 138 17.53 11.82 15.30
N GLN A 139 16.90 12.82 14.69
CA GLN A 139 16.41 14.01 15.40
C GLN A 139 15.20 13.74 16.31
N LEU A 140 14.37 12.76 15.93
CA LEU A 140 13.16 12.37 16.67
C LEU A 140 13.42 11.28 17.71
N THR A 141 14.54 10.55 17.60
CA THR A 141 14.92 9.57 18.63
C THR A 141 15.13 10.28 19.96
N TRP A 142 14.31 9.89 20.94
CA TRP A 142 14.47 10.36 22.31
C TRP A 142 15.87 10.01 22.80
N ARG A 143 16.63 11.03 23.19
CA ARG A 143 17.88 10.85 23.92
C ARG A 143 17.55 10.90 25.40
N ALA A 144 17.98 9.88 26.14
CA ALA A 144 17.85 9.90 27.58
C ALA A 144 18.48 11.19 28.13
N PRO A 145 17.79 11.94 29.01
CA PRO A 145 18.41 13.07 29.66
C PRO A 145 19.64 12.57 30.42
N ASP A 146 20.72 13.35 30.38
CA ASP A 146 21.93 13.01 31.13
C ASP A 146 21.58 12.91 32.61
N ILE A 147 21.75 11.70 33.16
CA ILE A 147 21.42 11.41 34.56
C ILE A 147 22.26 12.28 35.50
N LYS A 148 23.45 12.72 35.09
CA LYS A 148 24.30 13.65 35.86
C LYS A 148 23.79 15.09 35.85
N ALA A 149 22.95 15.46 34.88
CA ALA A 149 22.35 16.80 34.77
C ALA A 149 21.00 16.92 35.50
N LEU A 150 20.44 15.80 35.97
CA LEU A 150 19.21 15.79 36.76
C LEU A 150 19.52 16.25 38.21
N LYS A 151 19.28 17.53 38.50
CA LYS A 151 19.26 18.02 39.89
C LYS A 151 18.05 17.43 40.61
N ILE A 152 18.29 16.51 41.53
CA ILE A 152 17.29 16.03 42.48
C ILE A 152 16.94 17.22 43.38
N ARG A 153 15.73 17.77 43.25
CA ARG A 153 15.18 18.69 44.27
C ARG A 153 14.87 17.85 45.50
N ALA A 154 15.67 18.02 46.55
CA ALA A 154 15.31 17.59 47.89
C ALA A 154 14.48 18.71 48.55
N GLY A 155 13.29 18.36 49.05
CA GLY A 155 12.42 19.23 49.85
C GLY A 155 11.32 19.90 49.05
#